data_AF-A0A7V1BTL8-F1
#
_entry.id   AF-A0A7V1BTL8-F1
#
_cell.length_a   1.000
_cell.length_b   1.000
_cell.length_c   1.000
_cell.angle_alpha   90.00
_cell.angle_beta   90.00
_cell.angle_gamma   90.00
#
_symmetry.space_group_name_H-M   'P 1'
#
loop_
_entity.id
_entity.type
_entity.pdbx_description
1 polymer ?
#
loop_
_entity_poly.entity_id
_entity_poly.type
_entity_poly.pdbx_seq_one_letter_code
_entity_poly.pdbx_strand_id
1 'polypeptide(L)' 'MSIHLTYTQARANLTKLLDKVSINKEVVVINRKSAILLNCHDL' A
#
# COMPACT_ATOMS: atom_id res chain seq x y z
N MET A 1 -5.39 2.45 12.59
CA MET A 1 -4.58 1.24 12.32
C MET A 1 -4.14 1.28 10.85
N SER A 2 -3.03 0.64 10.47
CA SER A 2 -2.52 0.70 9.08
C SER A 2 -2.72 -0.61 8.32
N ILE A 3 -3.21 -0.50 7.08
CA ILE A 3 -3.42 -1.63 6.17
C ILE A 3 -2.29 -1.62 5.13
N HIS A 4 -1.42 -2.62 5.17
CA HIS A 4 -0.31 -2.77 4.24
C HIS A 4 -0.65 -3.78 3.16
N LEU A 5 -0.51 -3.39 1.89
CA LEU A 5 -0.86 -4.24 0.76
C LEU A 5 -0.11 -3.86 -0.50
N THR A 6 0.02 -4.80 -1.43
CA THR A 6 0.67 -4.52 -2.72
C THR A 6 -0.24 -3.71 -3.63
N TYR A 7 0.36 -3.02 -4.60
CA TYR A 7 -0.41 -2.28 -5.62
C TYR A 7 -1.49 -3.14 -6.31
N THR A 8 -1.15 -4.38 -6.68
CA THR A 8 -2.10 -5.29 -7.34
C THR A 8 -3.28 -5.65 -6.43
N GLN A 9 -3.03 -5.90 -5.15
CA GLN A 9 -4.07 -6.16 -4.16
C GLN A 9 -4.95 -4.93 -3.90
N ALA A 10 -4.35 -3.74 -3.85
CA ALA A 10 -5.05 -2.46 -3.69
C ALA A 10 -6.04 -2.24 -4.84
N ARG A 11 -5.55 -2.43 -6.07
CA ARG A 11 -6.34 -2.23 -7.29
C ARG A 11 -7.51 -3.22 -7.38
N ALA A 12 -7.28 -4.50 -7.07
CA ALA A 12 -8.33 -5.51 -7.12
C ALA A 12 -9.45 -5.30 -6.08
N ASN A 13 -9.15 -4.64 -4.96
CA ASN A 13 -10.07 -4.49 -3.82
C ASN A 13 -10.38 -3.03 -3.48
N LEU A 14 -10.25 -2.10 -4.44
CA LEU A 14 -10.30 -0.66 -4.18
C LEU A 14 -11.57 -0.22 -3.44
N THR A 15 -12.76 -0.63 -3.89
CA THR A 15 -14.03 -0.25 -3.25
C THR A 15 -14.10 -0.67 -1.80
N LYS A 16 -13.75 -1.94 -1.51
CA LYS A 16 -13.75 -2.47 -0.13
C LYS A 16 -12.74 -1.76 0.77
N LEU A 17 -11.63 -1.29 0.20
CA LEU A 17 -10.64 -0.51 0.94
C LEU A 17 -11.17 0.88 1.29
N LEU A 18 -11.86 1.54 0.36
CA LEU A 18 -12.47 2.86 0.60
C LEU A 18 -13.55 2.77 1.70
N ASP A 19 -14.39 1.74 1.67
CA ASP A 19 -15.42 1.52 2.70
C ASP A 19 -14.78 1.35 4.08
N LYS A 20 -13.76 0.49 4.19
CA LYS A 20 -13.05 0.24 5.46
C LYS A 20 -12.35 1.49 5.98
N VAL A 21 -11.65 2.22 5.11
CA VAL A 21 -10.94 3.45 5.48
C VAL A 21 -11.91 4.53 5.95
N SER A 22 -13.05 4.68 5.27
CA SER A 22 -14.08 5.66 5.64
C SER A 22 -14.66 5.38 7.03
N ILE A 23 -15.01 4.12 7.31
CA ILE A 23 -15.64 3.72 8.57
C ILE A 23 -14.63 3.73 9.72
N ASN A 24 -13.48 3.10 9.52
CA ASN A 24 -12.52 2.81 10.59
C ASN A 24 -11.41 3.87 10.71
N LYS A 25 -11.41 4.89 9.84
CA LYS A 25 -10.37 5.93 9.75
C LYS A 25 -8.96 5.33 9.67
N GLU A 26 -8.82 4.31 8.83
CA GLU A 26 -7.58 3.56 8.64
C GLU A 26 -6.66 4.22 7.62
N VAL A 27 -5.35 3.99 7.74
CA VAL A 27 -4.36 4.46 6.77
C VAL A 27 -3.92 3.29 5.89
N VAL A 28 -4.05 3.43 4.57
CA VAL A 28 -3.62 2.38 3.62
C VAL A 28 -2.23 2.71 3.09
N VAL A 29 -1.30 1.78 3.27
CA VAL A 29 0.07 1.86 2.77
C VAL A 29 0.24 0.87 1.62
N ILE A 30 0.49 1.41 0.42
CA ILE A 30 0.66 0.59 -0.79
C ILE A 30 2.14 0.32 -1.02
N ASN A 31 2.53 -0.94 -0.85
CA ASN A 31 3.89 -1.41 -1.09
C ASN A 31 4.09 -1.72 -2.58
N ARG A 32 4.98 -0.96 -3.23
CA ARG A 32 5.38 -1.21 -4.62
C ARG A 32 6.73 -1.94 -4.63
N LYS A 33 6.82 -3.07 -5.33
CA LYS A 33 8.08 -3.84 -5.50
C LYS A 33 9.21 -3.04 -6.18
N SER A 34 8.87 -1.95 -6.86
CA SER A 34 9.82 -1.04 -7.52
C SER A 34 9.79 0.33 -6.85
N ALA A 35 9.87 0.37 -5.53
CA ALA A 35 10.60 1.45 -4.90
C ALA A 35 12.06 0.98 -4.97
N ILE A 36 12.78 1.39 -6.01
CA ILE A 36 14.22 1.17 -6.09
C ILE A 36 14.79 1.82 -4.82
N LEU A 37 15.11 1.01 -3.81
CA LEU A 37 16.13 1.33 -2.84
C LEU A 37 17.44 1.24 -3.62
N LEU A 38 17.81 2.31 -4.33
CA LEU A 38 19.18 2.50 -4.75
C LEU A 38 19.95 2.75 -3.46
N ASN A 39 20.29 1.68 -2.75
CA ASN A 39 21.27 1.75 -1.69
C ASN A 39 22.59 2.11 -2.37
N CYS A 40 23.13 3.29 -2.06
CA CYS A 40 24.39 3.81 -2.58
C CYS A 40 25.63 3.03 -2.07
N HIS A 41 25.52 1.71 -1.88
CA HIS A 41 26.57 0.86 -1.34
C HIS A 41 26.81 -0.40 -2.18
N ASP A 42 26.43 -0.36 -3.46
CA ASP A 42 26.71 -1.42 -4.44
C ASP A 42 27.33 -0.84 -5.73
N LEU A 43 28.22 0.16 -5.59
CA LEU A 43 29.16 0.55 -6.65
C LEU A 43 30.59 0.54 -6.12
#